data_AF-A0A914KXE4-F1
#
_entry.id   AF-A0A914KXE4-F1
#
_cell.length_a   1.000
_cell.length_b   1.000
_cell.length_c   1.000
_cell.angle_alpha   90.00
_cell.angle_beta   90.00
_cell.angle_gamma   90.00
#
_symmetry.space_group_name_H-M   'P 1'
#
loop_
_entity.id
_entity.type
_entity.pdbx_description
1 polymer ?
#
loop_
_entity_poly.entity_id
_entity_poly.type
_entity_poly.pdbx_seq_one_letter_code
_entity_poly.pdbx_strand_id
1 'polypeptide(L)'
;MPSNKQKGSGSDNKPTSNKKDKGKKDGGSRYTSIKVRHILCEKHSKALEAIERLKAGEGFNLVAGKYSEDKARSGGDLGWMIRGSMVGPFQDAAFALPISSISTPTYTDPPVKTNFGYHIIMVEAKK
;
A
#
# COMPACT_ATOMS: atom_id res chain seq x y z
N MET A 1 16.72 -20.05 -65.51
CA MET A 1 17.01 -18.62 -65.76
C MET A 1 15.66 -17.91 -65.86
N PRO A 2 15.42 -16.68 -65.35
CA PRO A 2 16.29 -15.66 -64.68
C PRO A 2 16.00 -15.58 -63.15
N SER A 3 16.86 -15.18 -62.22
CA SER A 3 17.87 -14.11 -62.05
C SER A 3 17.34 -12.83 -61.38
N ASN A 4 17.94 -12.54 -60.21
CA ASN A 4 18.07 -11.24 -59.52
C ASN A 4 16.84 -10.69 -58.75
N LYS A 5 16.97 -10.10 -57.54
CA LYS A 5 18.04 -9.22 -57.06
C LYS A 5 18.07 -9.12 -55.53
N GLN A 6 19.28 -8.92 -55.01
CA GLN A 6 19.74 -8.70 -53.63
C GLN A 6 18.99 -7.62 -52.82
N LYS A 7 19.00 -7.75 -51.49
CA LYS A 7 19.74 -6.84 -50.59
C LYS A 7 19.82 -7.38 -49.16
N GLY A 8 21.05 -7.44 -48.66
CA GLY A 8 21.34 -7.62 -47.23
C GLY A 8 21.50 -6.28 -46.51
N SER A 9 21.22 -6.32 -45.21
CA SER A 9 21.71 -5.47 -44.12
C SER A 9 21.25 -6.19 -42.85
N GLY A 10 22.10 -6.76 -42.00
CA GLY A 10 23.17 -6.09 -41.31
C GLY A 10 22.59 -5.42 -40.06
N SER A 11 22.58 -6.13 -38.93
CA SER A 11 22.86 -5.60 -37.58
C SER A 11 22.71 -6.66 -36.47
N ASP A 12 23.87 -7.01 -35.90
CA ASP A 12 24.17 -6.98 -34.46
C ASP A 12 23.50 -7.96 -33.46
N ASN A 13 24.32 -8.95 -33.07
CA ASN A 13 24.67 -9.35 -31.70
C ASN A 13 23.68 -9.09 -30.53
N LYS A 14 23.22 -10.22 -29.93
CA LYS A 14 23.38 -10.66 -28.50
C LYS A 14 23.16 -9.62 -27.36
N PRO A 15 22.88 -10.08 -26.11
CA PRO A 15 21.68 -10.69 -25.55
C PRO A 15 21.10 -9.87 -24.36
N THR A 16 20.05 -10.41 -23.74
CA THR A 16 19.61 -10.19 -22.34
C THR A 16 19.13 -8.80 -21.93
N SER A 17 17.86 -8.73 -21.54
CA SER A 17 17.45 -7.92 -20.40
C SER A 17 16.42 -8.70 -19.60
N ASN A 18 16.96 -9.57 -18.76
CA ASN A 18 16.34 -10.10 -17.56
C ASN A 18 15.63 -8.97 -16.79
N LYS A 19 14.29 -8.89 -16.87
CA LYS A 19 13.53 -8.14 -15.87
C LYS A 19 13.18 -9.09 -14.73
N LYS A 20 14.22 -9.45 -13.97
CA LYS A 20 14.11 -9.65 -12.53
C LYS A 20 13.54 -8.34 -11.98
N ASP A 21 12.24 -8.28 -11.72
CA ASP A 21 11.75 -7.36 -10.69
C ASP A 21 11.27 -8.17 -9.50
N LYS A 22 12.26 -8.42 -8.65
CA LYS A 22 12.15 -8.57 -7.19
C LYS A 22 10.90 -9.31 -6.71
N GLY A 23 10.97 -10.63 -6.83
CA GLY A 23 10.57 -11.51 -5.74
C GLY A 23 11.34 -11.13 -4.48
N LYS A 24 10.83 -10.14 -3.74
CA LYS A 24 11.23 -9.89 -2.37
C LYS A 24 10.64 -11.05 -1.58
N LYS A 25 11.54 -11.94 -1.17
CA LYS A 25 11.30 -13.03 -0.23
C LYS A 25 10.77 -12.42 1.07
N ASP A 26 9.47 -12.21 1.18
CA ASP A 26 8.83 -12.02 2.47
C ASP A 26 8.35 -13.40 2.92
N GLY A 27 9.20 -14.04 3.72
CA GLY A 27 8.90 -15.31 4.34
C GLY A 27 7.59 -15.23 5.15
N GLY A 28 6.63 -16.07 4.78
CA GLY A 28 5.78 -16.71 5.77
C GLY A 28 4.59 -15.93 6.34
N SER A 29 3.94 -15.04 5.57
CA SER A 29 2.54 -14.70 5.90
C SER A 29 1.60 -15.54 5.06
N ARG A 30 0.95 -16.52 5.70
CA ARG A 30 -0.06 -17.40 5.08
C ARG A 30 -1.35 -16.66 4.74
N TYR A 31 -1.39 -15.37 5.04
CA TYR A 31 -2.55 -14.52 4.91
C TYR A 31 -2.63 -13.95 3.50
N THR A 32 -3.67 -14.34 2.78
CA THR A 32 -4.02 -13.84 1.45
C THR A 32 -4.71 -12.48 1.51
N SER A 33 -5.37 -12.19 2.64
CA SER A 33 -6.25 -11.03 2.81
C SER A 33 -6.05 -10.42 4.18
N ILE A 34 -6.12 -9.09 4.27
CA ILE A 34 -6.02 -8.36 5.53
C ILE A 34 -7.20 -7.42 5.65
N LYS A 35 -7.85 -7.41 6.82
CA LYS A 35 -8.85 -6.40 7.14
C LYS A 35 -8.14 -5.17 7.66
N VAL A 36 -8.20 -4.09 6.90
CA VAL A 36 -7.47 -2.87 7.18
C VAL A 36 -8.39 -1.67 7.20
N ARG A 37 -7.98 -0.71 8.02
CA ARG A 37 -8.56 0.61 8.11
C ARG A 37 -7.46 1.61 7.81
N HIS A 38 -7.79 2.67 7.09
CA HIS A 38 -6.82 3.74 6.83
C HIS A 38 -7.41 5.13 6.96
N ILE A 39 -6.54 6.09 7.17
CA ILE A 39 -6.85 7.51 7.08
C ILE A 39 -5.96 8.06 5.97
N LEU A 40 -6.57 8.44 4.86
CA LEU A 40 -5.87 9.12 3.78
C LEU A 40 -5.98 10.62 4.00
N CYS A 41 -4.86 11.33 4.01
CA CYS A 41 -4.82 12.78 3.99
C CYS A 41 -3.88 13.24 2.87
N GLU A 42 -4.34 14.13 1.98
CA GLU A 42 -3.47 14.71 0.95
C GLU A 42 -2.36 15.57 1.57
N LYS A 43 -2.66 16.24 2.69
CA LYS A 43 -1.75 17.13 3.41
C LYS A 43 -1.05 16.41 4.57
N HIS A 44 0.27 16.58 4.65
CA HIS A 44 1.08 16.05 5.77
C HIS A 44 0.60 16.61 7.12
N SER A 45 0.28 17.91 7.18
CA SER A 45 -0.21 18.54 8.41
C SER A 45 -1.49 17.89 8.93
N LYS A 46 -2.46 17.59 8.04
CA LYS A 46 -3.69 16.89 8.44
C LYS A 46 -3.40 15.48 8.98
N ALA A 47 -2.46 14.76 8.36
CA ALA A 47 -2.06 13.43 8.82
C ALA A 47 -1.41 13.48 10.21
N LEU A 48 -0.57 14.48 10.46
CA LEU A 48 0.03 14.69 11.78
C LEU A 48 -1.03 15.01 12.83
N GLU A 49 -1.96 15.92 12.54
CA GLU A 49 -3.08 16.23 13.44
C GLU A 49 -3.92 14.97 13.73
N ALA A 50 -4.20 14.16 12.71
CA ALA A 50 -4.90 12.89 12.89
C ALA A 50 -4.15 11.95 13.85
N ILE A 51 -2.82 11.82 13.70
CA ILE A 51 -1.99 11.03 14.62
C ILE A 51 -2.01 11.60 16.04
N GLU A 52 -1.98 12.92 16.21
CA GLU A 52 -2.08 13.55 17.52
C GLU A 52 -3.42 13.23 18.19
N ARG A 53 -4.53 13.25 17.44
CA ARG A 53 -5.85 12.82 17.94
C ARG A 53 -5.86 11.34 18.35
N LEU A 54 -5.25 10.47 17.54
CA LEU A 54 -5.10 9.06 17.87
C LEU A 54 -4.25 8.86 19.14
N LYS A 55 -3.15 9.61 19.30
CA LYS A 55 -2.30 9.60 20.50
C LYS A 55 -3.03 10.15 21.72
N ALA A 56 -3.96 11.07 21.55
CA ALA A 56 -4.85 11.55 22.60
C ALA A 56 -5.91 10.52 23.03
N GLY A 57 -5.99 9.36 22.37
CA GLY A 57 -6.96 8.31 22.66
C GLY A 57 -8.30 8.48 21.93
N GLU A 58 -8.38 9.38 20.93
CA GLU A 58 -9.58 9.48 20.09
C GLU A 58 -9.69 8.23 19.21
N GLY A 59 -10.89 7.66 19.13
CA GLY A 59 -11.13 6.43 18.37
C GLY A 59 -10.80 6.62 16.89
N PHE A 60 -10.11 5.64 16.29
CA PHE A 60 -9.66 5.76 14.90
C PHE A 60 -10.79 6.00 13.90
N ASN A 61 -11.98 5.44 14.14
CA ASN A 61 -13.14 5.71 13.31
C ASN A 61 -13.53 7.20 13.32
N LEU A 62 -13.50 7.85 14.49
CA LEU A 62 -13.82 9.28 14.63
C LEU A 62 -12.79 10.16 13.93
N VAL A 63 -11.50 9.85 14.13
CA VAL A 63 -10.41 10.56 13.47
C VAL A 63 -10.51 10.38 11.96
N ALA A 64 -10.71 9.15 11.48
CA ALA A 64 -10.90 8.87 10.07
C ALA A 64 -12.13 9.59 9.49
N GLY A 65 -13.23 9.67 10.21
CA GLY A 65 -14.43 10.40 9.78
C GLY A 65 -14.22 11.91 9.64
N LYS A 66 -13.29 12.49 10.41
CA LYS A 66 -12.98 13.93 10.40
C LYS A 66 -11.84 14.28 9.44
N TYR A 67 -10.80 13.44 9.38
CA TYR A 67 -9.53 13.75 8.71
C TYR A 67 -9.30 12.95 7.44
N SER A 68 -9.92 11.77 7.29
CA SER A 68 -9.73 10.95 6.10
C SER A 68 -10.45 11.58 4.91
N GLU A 69 -9.78 11.59 3.77
CA GLU A 69 -10.34 11.95 2.48
C GLU A 69 -10.82 10.71 1.70
N ASP A 70 -10.45 9.51 2.18
CA ASP A 70 -10.98 8.23 1.70
C ASP A 70 -11.76 7.48 2.78
N LYS A 71 -12.88 6.87 2.40
CA LYS A 71 -13.74 6.06 3.30
C LYS A 71 -14.09 6.74 4.64
N ALA A 72 -14.06 8.07 4.72
CA ALA A 72 -14.35 8.83 5.94
C ALA A 72 -15.71 8.47 6.55
N ARG A 73 -16.73 8.32 5.70
CA ARG A 73 -18.08 7.89 6.11
C ARG A 73 -18.13 6.51 6.77
N SER A 74 -17.16 5.64 6.46
CA SER A 74 -17.00 4.30 7.05
C SER A 74 -15.94 4.28 8.15
N GLY A 75 -15.49 5.44 8.63
CA GLY A 75 -14.40 5.53 9.59
C GLY A 75 -13.07 5.02 9.04
N GLY A 76 -12.85 5.13 7.73
CA GLY A 76 -11.63 4.66 7.07
C GLY A 76 -11.59 3.16 6.79
N ASP A 77 -12.68 2.43 7.02
CA ASP A 77 -12.74 0.98 6.84
C ASP A 77 -12.69 0.62 5.35
N LEU A 78 -11.59 -0.02 4.92
CA LEU A 78 -11.48 -0.61 3.58
C LEU A 78 -12.09 -2.01 3.53
N GLY A 79 -12.29 -2.65 4.68
CA GLY A 79 -12.68 -4.04 4.78
C GLY A 79 -11.51 -4.97 4.43
N TRP A 80 -11.83 -6.12 3.84
CA TRP A 80 -10.85 -7.15 3.48
C TRP A 80 -10.15 -6.80 2.16
N MET A 81 -8.86 -6.52 2.25
CA MET A 81 -7.98 -6.25 1.11
C MET A 81 -7.08 -7.45 0.83
N ILE A 82 -7.01 -7.85 -0.44
CA ILE A 82 -6.18 -8.97 -0.89
C ILE A 82 -4.76 -8.46 -1.14
N ARG A 83 -3.76 -9.28 -0.84
CA ARG A 83 -2.36 -9.01 -1.20
C ARG A 83 -2.24 -8.84 -2.72
N GLY A 84 -1.67 -7.72 -3.15
CA GLY A 84 -1.53 -7.35 -4.57
C GLY A 84 -2.58 -6.35 -5.07
N SER A 85 -3.66 -6.11 -4.33
CA SER A 85 -4.68 -5.10 -4.68
C SER A 85 -4.41 -3.72 -4.05
N MET A 86 -3.35 -3.58 -3.25
CA MET A 86 -2.96 -2.36 -2.56
C MET A 86 -1.67 -1.78 -3.16
N VAL A 87 -1.45 -0.47 -2.98
CA VAL A 87 -0.18 0.15 -3.37
C VAL A 87 0.97 -0.44 -2.55
N GLY A 88 2.12 -0.70 -3.18
CA GLY A 88 3.30 -1.33 -2.54
C GLY A 88 3.63 -0.80 -1.14
N PRO A 89 3.83 0.53 -0.94
CA PRO A 89 4.15 1.07 0.38
C PRO A 89 3.03 0.88 1.41
N PHE A 90 1.76 0.96 0.98
CA PHE A 90 0.62 0.71 1.86
C PHE A 90 0.57 -0.75 2.29
N GLN A 91 0.73 -1.66 1.33
CA GLN A 91 0.76 -3.09 1.59
C GLN A 91 1.88 -3.45 2.55
N ASP A 92 3.11 -3.03 2.28
CA ASP A 92 4.27 -3.38 3.09
C ASP A 92 4.07 -2.91 4.54
N ALA A 93 3.56 -1.69 4.73
CA ALA A 93 3.24 -1.17 6.06
C ALA A 93 2.08 -1.93 6.72
N ALA A 94 1.00 -2.21 6.00
CA ALA A 94 -0.14 -2.98 6.53
C ALA A 94 0.24 -4.41 6.92
N PHE A 95 1.10 -5.07 6.14
CA PHE A 95 1.58 -6.42 6.47
C PHE A 95 2.61 -6.40 7.60
N ALA A 96 3.42 -5.34 7.72
CA ALA A 96 4.35 -5.14 8.82
C ALA A 96 3.65 -4.87 10.16
N LEU A 97 2.49 -4.19 10.15
CA LEU A 97 1.73 -3.93 11.36
C LEU A 97 1.08 -5.21 11.91
N PRO A 98 1.16 -5.49 13.23
CA PRO A 98 0.42 -6.59 13.83
C PRO A 98 -1.09 -6.33 13.78
N ILE A 99 -1.88 -7.41 13.92
CA ILE A 99 -3.33 -7.28 14.12
C ILE A 99 -3.55 -6.56 15.45
N SER A 100 -4.41 -5.54 15.43
CA SER A 100 -4.71 -4.70 16.59
C SER A 100 -6.21 -4.51 16.76
N SER A 101 -6.62 -4.04 17.94
CA SER A 101 -8.02 -3.78 18.27
C SER A 101 -8.24 -2.29 18.51
N ILE A 102 -9.51 -1.86 18.45
CA ILE A 102 -9.90 -0.46 18.66
C ILE A 102 -9.41 0.09 20.01
N SER A 103 -9.29 -0.76 21.04
CA SER A 103 -8.77 -0.40 22.36
C SER A 103 -7.24 -0.25 22.42
N THR A 104 -6.50 -0.96 21.56
CA THR A 104 -5.03 -0.88 21.45
C THR A 104 -4.64 -0.73 19.98
N PRO A 105 -5.07 0.37 19.34
CA PRO A 105 -4.94 0.53 17.90
C PRO A 105 -3.46 0.62 17.54
N THR A 106 -2.97 -0.34 16.76
CA THR A 106 -1.60 -0.28 16.22
C THR A 106 -1.69 0.27 14.82
N TYR A 107 -1.13 1.46 14.64
CA TYR A 107 -1.14 2.18 13.39
C TYR A 107 0.26 2.59 12.96
N THR A 108 0.40 2.99 11.70
CA THR A 108 1.67 3.49 11.15
C THR A 108 1.98 4.88 11.70
N ASP A 109 3.07 5.00 12.46
CA ASP A 109 3.70 6.26 12.87
C ASP A 109 5.18 6.18 12.48
N PRO A 110 5.66 6.96 11.49
CA PRO A 110 5.00 8.04 10.74
C PRO A 110 3.98 7.57 9.67
N PRO A 111 3.12 8.47 9.13
CA PRO A 111 2.15 8.11 8.11
C PRO A 111 2.84 7.72 6.80
N VAL A 112 2.28 6.72 6.12
CA VAL A 112 2.83 6.15 4.89
C VAL A 112 2.55 7.06 3.72
N LYS A 113 3.60 7.62 3.11
CA LYS A 113 3.47 8.43 1.91
C LYS A 113 3.26 7.55 0.68
N THR A 114 2.24 7.86 -0.11
CA THR A 114 1.94 7.25 -1.40
C THR A 114 1.65 8.34 -2.44
N ASN A 115 1.35 7.94 -3.68
CA ASN A 115 0.91 8.86 -4.73
C ASN A 115 -0.41 9.59 -4.42
N PHE A 116 -1.22 9.08 -3.49
CA PHE A 116 -2.49 9.70 -3.08
C PHE A 116 -2.32 10.68 -1.91
N GLY A 117 -1.20 10.62 -1.19
CA GLY A 117 -0.97 11.43 0.01
C GLY A 117 -0.38 10.61 1.15
N TYR A 118 -0.79 10.92 2.37
CA TYR A 118 -0.33 10.29 3.60
C TYR A 118 -1.39 9.36 4.14
N HIS A 119 -1.02 8.10 4.36
CA HIS A 119 -1.91 7.06 4.85
C HIS A 119 -1.51 6.64 6.25
N ILE A 120 -2.43 6.75 7.20
CA ILE A 120 -2.29 6.12 8.51
C ILE A 120 -3.04 4.80 8.42
N ILE A 121 -2.34 3.68 8.58
CA ILE A 121 -2.92 2.35 8.36
C ILE A 121 -3.06 1.65 9.70
N MET A 122 -4.15 0.94 9.90
CA MET A 122 -4.39 0.02 11.01
C MET A 122 -4.87 -1.31 10.46
N VAL A 123 -4.43 -2.40 11.10
CA VAL A 123 -4.89 -3.75 10.78
C VAL A 123 -5.80 -4.24 11.89
N GLU A 124 -7.02 -4.63 11.52
CA GLU A 124 -7.99 -5.24 12.43
C GLU A 124 -7.98 -6.78 12.34
N ALA A 125 -7.61 -7.36 11.19
CA ALA A 125 -7.50 -8.81 11.03
C ALA A 125 -6.57 -9.18 9.86
N LYS A 126 -6.03 -10.41 9.87
CA LYS A 126 -5.33 -11.02 8.73
C LYS A 126 -5.83 -12.46 8.53
N LYS A 127 -6.02 -12.89 7.29
CA LYS A 127 -6.56 -14.20 6.89
C LYS A 127 -5.88 -14.77 5.67
#